data_AF-A0A1V1SXY4-F1
#
_entry.id   AF-A0A1V1SXY4-F1
#
_cell.length_a   1.000
_cell.length_b   1.000
_cell.length_c   1.000
_cell.angle_alpha   90.00
_cell.angle_beta   90.00
_cell.angle_gamma   90.00
#
_symmetry.space_group_name_H-M   'P 1'
#
loop_
_entity.id
_entity.type
_entity.pdbx_description
1 polymer ?
#
loop_
_entity_poly.entity_id
_entity_poly.type
_entity_poly.pdbx_seq_one_letter_code
_entity_poly.pdbx_strand_id
1 'polypeptide(L)'
;MMTIDTELGDNQWYIHDIPKRSSVATQSPAGFEADLLSHMEALGTPEAFLDSIRGAYDYSTVRAHLITSVPGACWGAKAEKHGLLRLRRIVKEMDLKLPEETKELQLEVCTASVGNLNAKWLHGFFDCALGKGALGTYDGIRDVPKLKLFYPTMQDVKNADEAARDAASNIGCHTRPWYTAPREVKSIFHHYESKDRGKLFHQKSILAYNPLDSTRPPYYVYVGSANFSQSAWGALEHDKRGNESTSDKKLIKLANFECGVLVPGHLVEGLLEDGTESWQEGIVPHIQTTLPYNIRKDKAWNDYRWTKGYRE
;
A
#
# COMPACT_ATOMS: atom_id res chain seq x y z
N MET A 1 -7.21 -17.76 7.97
CA MET A 1 -5.90 -17.58 7.31
C MET A 1 -5.66 -18.85 6.50
N MET A 2 -5.39 -18.74 5.20
CA MET A 2 -5.22 -19.90 4.33
C MET A 2 -3.73 -20.24 4.16
N THR A 3 -3.41 -21.47 3.77
CA THR A 3 -2.03 -21.93 3.53
C THR A 3 -1.30 -21.06 2.49
N ILE A 4 -2.01 -20.48 1.52
CA ILE A 4 -1.43 -19.51 0.57
C ILE A 4 -0.97 -18.21 1.24
N ASP A 5 -1.62 -17.79 2.32
CA ASP A 5 -1.27 -16.56 3.02
C ASP A 5 -0.07 -16.73 3.98
N THR A 6 0.28 -17.98 4.34
CA THR A 6 1.24 -18.29 5.41
C THR A 6 2.43 -19.14 4.98
N GLU A 7 2.27 -19.99 3.96
CA GLU A 7 3.29 -21.00 3.61
C GLU A 7 3.63 -20.98 2.12
N LEU A 8 2.63 -20.84 1.24
CA LEU A 8 2.79 -21.07 -0.20
C LEU A 8 3.00 -19.81 -1.03
N GLY A 9 2.92 -18.62 -0.42
CA GLY A 9 3.06 -17.36 -1.11
C GLY A 9 3.81 -16.32 -0.28
N ASP A 10 4.39 -15.35 -0.97
CA ASP A 10 5.06 -14.23 -0.35
C ASP A 10 4.03 -13.34 0.34
N ASN A 11 4.25 -13.15 1.64
CA ASN A 11 3.46 -12.30 2.48
C ASN A 11 4.35 -11.53 3.45
N GLN A 12 3.82 -10.45 4.02
CA GLN A 12 4.54 -9.59 4.95
C GLN A 12 3.70 -9.33 6.19
N TRP A 13 4.37 -9.33 7.33
CA TRP A 13 3.75 -9.15 8.64
C TRP A 13 4.51 -8.07 9.38
N TYR A 14 3.77 -7.14 9.99
CA TYR A 14 4.34 -6.25 11.00
C TYR A 14 3.91 -6.76 12.37
N ILE A 15 4.90 -7.06 13.22
CA ILE A 15 4.71 -7.58 14.57
C ILE A 15 5.32 -6.57 15.53
N HIS A 16 4.58 -6.20 16.58
CA HIS A 16 5.06 -5.28 17.61
C HIS A 16 4.49 -5.68 18.96
N ASP A 17 5.36 -5.84 19.95
CA ASP A 17 4.96 -6.15 21.32
C ASP A 17 4.49 -4.89 22.04
N ILE A 18 3.29 -4.93 22.59
CA ILE A 18 2.68 -3.80 23.31
C ILE A 18 2.40 -4.25 24.75
N PRO A 19 3.31 -3.99 25.70
CA PRO A 19 3.18 -4.53 27.04
C PRO A 19 1.97 -3.94 27.77
N LYS A 20 1.31 -4.76 28.59
CA LYS A 20 0.21 -4.32 29.45
C LYS A 20 0.75 -3.44 30.57
N ARG A 21 0.07 -2.33 30.86
CA ARG A 21 0.41 -1.44 31.97
C ARG A 21 0.00 -2.06 33.30
N SER A 22 0.71 -1.71 34.37
CA SER A 22 0.33 -2.07 35.75
C SER A 22 -0.99 -1.43 36.18
N SER A 23 -1.32 -0.27 35.61
CA SER A 23 -2.57 0.46 35.82
C SER A 23 -3.01 1.14 34.52
N VAL A 24 -4.31 1.21 34.29
CA VAL A 24 -4.89 1.89 33.12
C VAL A 24 -4.47 3.36 33.12
N ALA A 25 -4.06 3.86 31.95
CA ALA A 25 -3.71 5.26 31.78
C ALA A 25 -4.93 6.16 32.00
N THR A 26 -4.75 7.25 32.74
CA THR A 26 -5.80 8.24 33.00
C THR A 26 -5.93 9.27 31.87
N GLN A 27 -4.90 9.38 31.03
CA GLN A 27 -4.89 10.28 29.88
C GLN A 27 -5.69 9.68 28.73
N SER A 28 -6.30 10.55 27.92
CA SER A 28 -6.97 10.11 26.69
C SER A 28 -5.96 9.46 25.73
N PRO A 29 -6.32 8.35 25.06
CA PRO A 29 -5.47 7.73 24.05
C PRO A 29 -5.02 8.74 23.00
N ALA A 30 -3.78 8.61 22.54
CA ALA A 30 -3.18 9.43 21.50
C ALA A 30 -2.31 8.58 20.57
N GLY A 31 -1.92 9.14 19.42
CA GLY A 31 -1.08 8.46 18.44
C GLY A 31 -1.67 7.12 17.99
N PHE A 32 -0.84 6.07 17.97
CA PHE A 32 -1.21 4.76 17.45
C PHE A 32 -2.42 4.15 18.16
N GLU A 33 -2.51 4.27 19.49
CA GLU A 33 -3.64 3.73 20.26
C GLU A 33 -4.96 4.39 19.86
N ALA A 34 -4.98 5.72 19.77
CA ALA A 34 -6.18 6.46 19.38
C ALA A 34 -6.64 6.09 17.96
N ASP A 35 -5.70 5.97 17.03
CA ASP A 35 -5.98 5.58 15.65
C ASP A 35 -6.51 4.14 15.56
N LEU A 36 -5.93 3.21 16.35
CA LEU A 36 -6.38 1.82 16.43
C LEU A 36 -7.80 1.73 17.00
N LEU A 37 -8.04 2.34 18.16
CA LEU A 37 -9.37 2.34 18.80
C LEU A 37 -10.43 2.97 17.87
N SER A 38 -10.10 4.08 17.21
CA SER A 38 -11.01 4.72 16.26
C SER A 38 -11.33 3.84 15.05
N HIS A 39 -10.38 3.04 14.57
CA HIS A 39 -10.62 2.11 13.47
C HIS A 39 -11.44 0.90 13.91
N MET A 40 -11.16 0.36 15.10
CA MET A 40 -11.94 -0.73 15.70
C MET A 40 -13.40 -0.32 15.94
N GLU A 41 -13.63 0.90 16.41
CA GLU A 41 -14.97 1.47 16.53
C GLU A 41 -15.67 1.56 15.16
N ALA A 42 -14.97 2.01 14.11
CA ALA A 42 -15.52 2.06 12.75
C ALA A 42 -15.86 0.68 12.18
N LEU A 43 -15.16 -0.37 12.62
CA LEU A 43 -15.45 -1.78 12.29
C LEU A 43 -16.65 -2.35 13.07
N GLY A 44 -17.23 -1.59 14.00
CA GLY A 44 -18.35 -2.03 14.84
C GLY A 44 -17.93 -2.87 16.04
N THR A 45 -16.69 -2.72 16.50
CA THR A 45 -16.22 -3.43 17.71
C THR A 45 -17.06 -3.03 18.92
N PRO A 46 -17.52 -3.98 19.77
CA PRO A 46 -18.33 -3.66 20.94
C PRO A 46 -17.65 -2.68 21.90
N GLU A 47 -18.40 -1.67 22.38
CA GLU A 47 -17.90 -0.63 23.28
C GLU A 47 -17.24 -1.22 24.54
N ALA A 48 -17.84 -2.24 25.14
CA ALA A 48 -17.28 -2.94 26.31
C ALA A 48 -15.88 -3.52 26.04
N PHE A 49 -15.59 -3.97 24.82
CA PHE A 49 -14.26 -4.45 24.46
C PHE A 49 -13.29 -3.28 24.29
N LEU A 50 -13.69 -2.21 23.58
CA LEU A 50 -12.89 -1.01 23.40
C LEU A 50 -12.49 -0.41 24.76
N ASP A 51 -13.44 -0.32 25.70
CA ASP A 51 -13.19 0.19 27.05
C ASP A 51 -12.26 -0.71 27.86
N SER A 52 -12.32 -2.03 27.64
CA SER A 52 -11.44 -2.98 28.34
C SER A 52 -9.96 -2.85 27.94
N ILE A 53 -9.68 -2.37 26.74
CA ILE A 53 -8.30 -2.22 26.21
C ILE A 53 -7.81 -0.76 26.23
N ARG A 54 -8.72 0.22 26.31
CA ARG A 54 -8.42 1.65 26.32
C ARG A 54 -7.51 2.00 27.49
N GLY A 55 -6.34 2.56 27.19
CA GLY A 55 -5.32 2.95 28.15
C GLY A 55 -4.66 1.76 28.87
N ALA A 56 -4.96 0.52 28.50
CA ALA A 56 -4.48 -0.67 29.22
C ALA A 56 -3.07 -1.11 28.80
N TYR A 57 -2.60 -0.66 27.64
CA TYR A 57 -1.32 -1.07 27.06
C TYR A 57 -0.39 0.13 26.84
N ASP A 58 0.91 -0.11 26.82
CA ASP A 58 1.91 0.93 26.58
C ASP A 58 2.37 0.97 25.12
N TYR A 59 1.85 1.93 24.36
CA TYR A 59 2.23 2.19 22.97
C TYR A 59 3.46 3.10 22.83
N SER A 60 4.15 3.45 23.93
CA SER A 60 5.26 4.41 23.91
C SER A 60 6.46 4.00 23.06
N THR A 61 6.60 2.71 22.73
CA THR A 61 7.64 2.16 21.86
C THR A 61 7.22 2.08 20.39
N VAL A 62 5.92 2.25 20.09
CA VAL A 62 5.42 2.16 18.71
C VAL A 62 5.89 3.40 17.95
N ARG A 63 6.65 3.18 16.88
CA ARG A 63 7.14 4.22 15.97
C ARG A 63 6.57 4.10 14.56
N ALA A 64 5.92 2.98 14.24
CA ALA A 64 5.13 2.85 13.03
C ALA A 64 3.82 3.65 13.14
N HIS A 65 3.25 4.02 12.01
CA HIS A 65 2.02 4.80 11.94
C HIS A 65 0.89 3.98 11.35
N LEU A 66 -0.29 4.00 11.98
CA LEU A 66 -1.45 3.28 11.47
C LEU A 66 -2.04 4.00 10.24
N ILE A 67 -2.21 3.24 9.17
CA ILE A 67 -2.90 3.65 7.93
C ILE A 67 -4.20 2.88 7.86
N THR A 68 -5.33 3.58 7.80
CA THR A 68 -6.64 2.94 7.75
C THR A 68 -7.48 3.50 6.62
N SER A 69 -8.43 2.71 6.17
CA SER A 69 -9.52 3.15 5.30
C SER A 69 -10.84 2.68 5.89
N VAL A 70 -11.85 3.54 5.77
CA VAL A 70 -13.23 3.27 6.19
C VAL A 70 -14.14 3.64 5.02
N PRO A 71 -15.13 2.80 4.66
CA PRO A 71 -16.05 3.09 3.58
C PRO A 71 -16.80 4.41 3.76
N GLY A 72 -16.91 5.20 2.68
CA GLY A 72 -17.67 6.45 2.66
C GLY A 72 -16.97 7.57 1.90
N ALA A 73 -17.57 8.76 1.96
CA ALA A 73 -16.93 9.99 1.48
C ALA A 73 -16.40 10.76 2.69
N CYS A 74 -15.16 11.23 2.62
CA CYS A 74 -14.51 11.97 3.69
C CYS A 74 -14.06 13.34 3.19
N TRP A 75 -14.28 14.38 3.97
CA TRP A 75 -13.92 15.76 3.64
C TRP A 75 -13.30 16.48 4.84
N GLY A 76 -12.63 17.58 4.54
CA GLY A 76 -11.87 18.35 5.53
C GLY A 76 -10.91 17.50 6.37
N ALA A 77 -10.71 17.89 7.62
CA ALA A 77 -9.78 17.20 8.54
C ALA A 77 -10.10 15.71 8.76
N LYS A 78 -11.38 15.29 8.60
CA LYS A 78 -11.74 13.86 8.69
C LYS A 78 -11.16 13.05 7.53
N ALA A 79 -10.92 13.66 6.38
CA ALA A 79 -10.35 12.95 5.24
C ALA A 79 -8.90 12.54 5.47
N GLU A 80 -8.14 13.28 6.29
CA GLU A 80 -6.76 12.92 6.67
C GLU A 80 -6.67 11.75 7.66
N LYS A 81 -7.81 11.19 8.08
CA LYS A 81 -7.86 9.95 8.87
C LYS A 81 -7.86 8.69 8.02
N HIS A 82 -8.13 8.80 6.71
CA HIS A 82 -8.30 7.63 5.85
C HIS A 82 -7.53 7.69 4.52
N GLY A 83 -7.18 6.53 3.98
CA GLY A 83 -6.69 6.34 2.61
C GLY A 83 -5.54 7.27 2.18
N LEU A 84 -5.63 7.81 0.96
CA LEU A 84 -4.57 8.64 0.36
C LEU A 84 -4.22 9.88 1.19
N LEU A 85 -5.21 10.53 1.82
CA LEU A 85 -4.94 11.74 2.60
C LEU A 85 -4.33 11.40 3.97
N ARG A 86 -4.64 10.23 4.53
CA ARG A 86 -3.92 9.70 5.70
C ARG A 86 -2.46 9.40 5.38
N LEU A 87 -2.20 8.73 4.27
CA LEU A 87 -0.83 8.48 3.78
C LEU A 87 -0.07 9.80 3.64
N ARG A 88 -0.65 10.77 2.93
CA ARG A 88 -0.05 12.10 2.75
C ARG A 88 0.29 12.76 4.07
N ARG A 89 -0.68 12.80 4.99
CA ARG A 89 -0.50 13.46 6.28
C ARG A 89 0.68 12.85 7.04
N ILE A 90 0.75 11.52 7.15
CA ILE A 90 1.84 10.87 7.87
C ILE A 90 3.18 11.10 7.17
N VAL A 91 3.26 10.94 5.84
CA VAL A 91 4.52 11.18 5.11
C VAL A 91 5.01 12.63 5.29
N LYS A 92 4.08 13.59 5.32
CA LYS A 92 4.39 14.99 5.61
C LYS A 92 4.85 15.21 7.05
N GLU A 93 4.20 14.58 8.03
CA GLU A 93 4.56 14.66 9.45
C GLU A 93 5.92 14.03 9.76
N MET A 94 6.31 12.98 9.04
CA MET A 94 7.63 12.34 9.18
C MET A 94 8.79 13.21 8.64
N ASP A 95 8.51 14.26 7.86
CA ASP A 95 9.51 15.16 7.24
C ASP A 95 10.71 14.41 6.61
N LEU A 96 10.41 13.38 5.81
CA LEU A 96 11.44 12.50 5.24
C LEU A 96 12.32 13.15 4.16
N LYS A 97 12.06 14.43 3.83
CA LYS A 97 12.77 15.22 2.79
C LYS A 97 12.91 14.44 1.48
N LEU A 98 11.81 13.82 1.05
CA LEU A 98 11.75 13.07 -0.21
C LEU A 98 12.14 14.00 -1.37
N PRO A 99 13.09 13.59 -2.23
CA PRO A 99 13.48 14.43 -3.35
C PRO A 99 12.34 14.53 -4.36
N GLU A 100 12.13 15.72 -4.91
CA GLU A 100 11.19 15.91 -6.02
C GLU A 100 11.71 15.28 -7.32
N GLU A 101 13.04 15.12 -7.44
CA GLU A 101 13.67 14.49 -8.58
C GLU A 101 13.54 12.96 -8.57
N THR A 102 12.86 12.41 -9.58
CA THR A 102 12.60 10.97 -9.76
C THR A 102 13.84 10.09 -10.06
N LYS A 103 15.05 10.66 -10.03
CA LYS A 103 16.30 9.90 -10.17
C LYS A 103 16.75 9.32 -8.83
N GLU A 104 16.53 10.04 -7.74
CA GLU A 104 16.90 9.65 -6.37
C GLU A 104 15.72 9.10 -5.57
N LEU A 105 14.56 8.92 -6.22
CA LEU A 105 13.38 8.32 -5.63
C LEU A 105 12.76 7.30 -6.57
N GLN A 106 12.53 6.11 -6.03
CA GLN A 106 11.68 5.08 -6.60
C GLN A 106 10.51 4.81 -5.65
N LEU A 107 9.29 5.03 -6.15
CA LEU A 107 8.10 4.44 -5.54
C LEU A 107 7.84 3.07 -6.17
N GLU A 108 7.75 2.08 -5.32
CA GLU A 108 7.51 0.69 -5.67
C GLU A 108 6.26 0.20 -4.97
N VAL A 109 5.38 -0.49 -5.70
CA VAL A 109 4.12 -1.02 -5.21
C VAL A 109 4.06 -2.49 -5.58
N CYS A 110 3.86 -3.36 -4.60
CA CYS A 110 3.52 -4.75 -4.81
C CYS A 110 2.09 -4.95 -4.27
N THR A 111 1.21 -5.58 -5.06
CA THR A 111 -0.22 -5.65 -4.68
C THR A 111 -0.94 -6.83 -5.32
N ALA A 112 -1.69 -7.59 -4.53
CA ALA A 112 -2.42 -8.75 -5.03
C ALA A 112 -3.60 -8.35 -5.94
N SER A 113 -4.12 -7.13 -5.81
CA SER A 113 -5.18 -6.64 -6.69
C SER A 113 -4.94 -5.23 -7.18
N VAL A 114 -5.23 -5.01 -8.46
CA VAL A 114 -5.09 -3.71 -9.12
C VAL A 114 -6.46 -3.20 -9.52
N GLY A 115 -6.79 -1.98 -9.12
CA GLY A 115 -8.03 -1.32 -9.52
C GLY A 115 -8.06 -0.88 -10.99
N ASN A 116 -9.13 -0.17 -11.37
CA ASN A 116 -9.14 0.52 -12.66
C ASN A 116 -8.34 1.83 -12.56
N LEU A 117 -7.03 1.72 -12.79
CA LEU A 117 -6.09 2.83 -12.66
C LEU A 117 -6.22 3.81 -13.84
N ASN A 118 -5.98 5.09 -13.56
CA ASN A 118 -5.84 6.13 -14.57
C ASN A 118 -4.82 7.17 -14.12
N ALA A 119 -4.33 7.98 -15.06
CA ALA A 119 -3.31 9.00 -14.82
C ALA A 119 -3.69 9.98 -13.70
N LYS A 120 -4.94 10.49 -13.67
CA LYS A 120 -5.42 11.39 -12.61
C LYS A 120 -5.21 10.78 -11.23
N TRP A 121 -5.65 9.53 -11.04
CA TRP A 121 -5.53 8.85 -9.76
C TRP A 121 -4.08 8.52 -9.41
N LEU A 122 -3.27 8.10 -10.38
CA LEU A 122 -1.85 7.77 -10.16
C LEU A 122 -1.03 8.98 -9.72
N HIS A 123 -1.23 10.15 -10.35
CA HIS A 123 -0.59 11.39 -9.91
C HIS A 123 -1.07 11.81 -8.52
N GLY A 124 -2.36 11.67 -8.22
CA GLY A 124 -2.89 11.93 -6.88
C GLY A 124 -2.31 11.00 -5.81
N PHE A 125 -2.17 9.70 -6.11
CA PHE A 125 -1.48 8.75 -5.25
C PHE A 125 -0.02 9.14 -5.05
N PHE A 126 0.69 9.49 -6.13
CA PHE A 126 2.10 9.86 -6.08
C PHE A 126 2.34 11.11 -5.23
N ASP A 127 1.54 12.17 -5.41
CA ASP A 127 1.61 13.37 -4.57
C ASP A 127 1.37 13.06 -3.09
N CYS A 128 0.41 12.19 -2.79
CA CYS A 128 0.15 11.73 -1.43
C CYS A 128 1.29 10.89 -0.86
N ALA A 129 1.84 9.97 -1.64
CA ALA A 129 2.98 9.13 -1.26
C ALA A 129 4.27 9.94 -1.06
N LEU A 130 4.33 11.15 -1.60
CA LEU A 130 5.39 12.14 -1.37
C LEU A 130 5.14 13.08 -0.18
N GLY A 131 3.95 13.04 0.43
CA GLY A 131 3.58 13.98 1.49
C GLY A 131 3.51 15.44 1.02
N LYS A 132 3.26 15.70 -0.28
CA LYS A 132 3.31 17.06 -0.84
C LYS A 132 2.41 18.04 -0.11
N GLY A 133 2.92 19.26 0.11
CA GLY A 133 2.17 20.35 0.72
C GLY A 133 0.92 20.72 -0.08
N ALA A 134 1.05 20.84 -1.40
CA ALA A 134 -0.04 21.09 -2.33
C ALA A 134 -0.28 19.86 -3.22
N LEU A 135 -1.55 19.47 -3.36
CA LEU A 135 -1.98 18.38 -4.25
C LEU A 135 -2.39 18.93 -5.61
N GLY A 136 -1.87 18.35 -6.69
CA GLY A 136 -2.19 18.77 -8.04
C GLY A 136 -3.65 18.50 -8.45
N THR A 137 -4.01 19.03 -9.61
CA THR A 137 -5.26 18.72 -10.31
C THR A 137 -4.91 18.15 -11.67
N TYR A 138 -5.26 16.89 -11.90
CA TYR A 138 -4.77 16.10 -13.03
C TYR A 138 -5.88 15.68 -13.99
N ASP A 139 -6.93 16.50 -14.10
CA ASP A 139 -8.03 16.23 -15.03
C ASP A 139 -7.54 16.29 -16.48
N GLY A 140 -7.83 15.24 -17.26
CA GLY A 140 -7.42 15.15 -18.66
C GLY A 140 -5.96 14.77 -18.91
N ILE A 141 -5.13 14.67 -17.86
CA ILE A 141 -3.74 14.21 -17.95
C ILE A 141 -3.71 12.73 -18.38
N ARG A 142 -2.71 12.35 -19.19
CA ARG A 142 -2.59 11.01 -19.78
C ARG A 142 -1.30 10.30 -19.39
N ASP A 143 -0.21 11.04 -19.23
CA ASP A 143 1.04 10.52 -18.69
C ASP A 143 0.85 10.13 -17.22
N VAL A 144 1.67 9.18 -16.77
CA VAL A 144 1.63 8.65 -15.40
C VAL A 144 2.96 8.94 -14.72
N PRO A 145 2.97 9.11 -13.39
CA PRO A 145 4.22 9.29 -12.65
C PRO A 145 5.09 8.03 -12.73
N LYS A 146 6.40 8.22 -12.57
CA LYS A 146 7.36 7.13 -12.57
C LYS A 146 7.24 6.33 -11.26
N LEU A 147 6.62 5.16 -11.34
CA LEU A 147 6.55 4.18 -10.25
C LEU A 147 6.66 2.77 -10.82
N LYS A 148 7.08 1.81 -9.99
CA LYS A 148 7.11 0.39 -10.32
C LYS A 148 5.92 -0.31 -9.66
N LEU A 149 5.10 -0.97 -10.45
CA LEU A 149 4.01 -1.82 -9.98
C LEU A 149 4.38 -3.28 -10.26
N PHE A 150 4.76 -4.03 -9.24
CA PHE A 150 5.04 -5.45 -9.32
C PHE A 150 3.73 -6.23 -9.28
N TYR A 151 3.44 -6.91 -10.38
CA TYR A 151 2.23 -7.70 -10.57
C TYR A 151 2.57 -8.84 -11.55
N PRO A 152 2.01 -10.06 -11.39
CA PRO A 152 2.43 -11.17 -12.23
C PRO A 152 1.76 -11.08 -13.60
N THR A 153 2.49 -11.42 -14.65
CA THR A 153 1.92 -11.69 -15.96
C THR A 153 1.21 -13.04 -15.99
N MET A 154 0.42 -13.29 -17.03
CA MET A 154 -0.09 -14.63 -17.34
C MET A 154 1.02 -15.67 -17.48
N GLN A 155 2.21 -15.27 -17.95
CA GLN A 155 3.34 -16.19 -18.11
C GLN A 155 4.06 -16.43 -16.79
N ASP A 156 4.19 -15.41 -15.94
CA ASP A 156 4.78 -15.54 -14.60
C ASP A 156 3.97 -16.54 -13.78
N VAL A 157 2.63 -16.44 -13.79
CA VAL A 157 1.77 -17.41 -13.12
C VAL A 157 1.92 -18.80 -13.74
N LYS A 158 1.95 -18.95 -15.08
CA LYS A 158 2.16 -20.27 -15.71
C LYS A 158 3.48 -20.94 -15.32
N ASN A 159 4.52 -20.14 -15.05
CA ASN A 159 5.84 -20.60 -14.68
C ASN A 159 5.99 -20.84 -13.16
N ALA A 160 5.03 -20.41 -12.35
CA ALA A 160 5.01 -20.66 -10.91
C ALA A 160 4.70 -22.13 -10.61
N ASP A 161 4.98 -22.54 -9.38
CA ASP A 161 4.70 -23.89 -8.88
C ASP A 161 3.19 -24.17 -8.91
N GLU A 162 2.83 -25.46 -9.00
CA GLU A 162 1.44 -25.90 -9.08
C GLU A 162 0.58 -25.35 -7.94
N ALA A 163 1.08 -25.40 -6.70
CA ALA A 163 0.38 -24.88 -5.53
C ALA A 163 0.15 -23.36 -5.59
N ALA A 164 1.13 -22.59 -6.09
CA ALA A 164 1.00 -21.15 -6.25
C ALA A 164 0.01 -20.80 -7.39
N ARG A 165 0.05 -21.55 -8.49
CA ARG A 165 -0.88 -21.42 -9.62
C ARG A 165 -2.33 -21.64 -9.21
N ASP A 166 -2.60 -22.69 -8.43
CA ASP A 166 -3.94 -23.01 -7.97
C ASP A 166 -4.54 -21.91 -7.09
N ALA A 167 -3.67 -21.23 -6.34
CA ALA A 167 -4.06 -20.13 -5.46
C ALA A 167 -4.01 -18.74 -6.13
N ALA A 168 -3.52 -18.64 -7.38
CA ALA A 168 -3.40 -17.38 -8.12
C ALA A 168 -4.77 -16.70 -8.36
N SER A 169 -5.88 -17.42 -8.15
CA SER A 169 -7.24 -16.88 -8.20
C SER A 169 -7.51 -15.75 -7.20
N ASN A 170 -6.68 -15.65 -6.16
CA ASN A 170 -6.74 -14.59 -5.16
C ASN A 170 -6.05 -13.30 -5.62
N ILE A 171 -5.42 -13.32 -6.80
CA ILE A 171 -4.73 -12.18 -7.41
C ILE A 171 -5.57 -11.69 -8.60
N GLY A 172 -5.87 -10.39 -8.68
CA GLY A 172 -6.84 -9.86 -9.67
C GLY A 172 -6.54 -8.47 -10.21
N CYS A 173 -6.63 -8.28 -11.54
CA CYS A 173 -6.35 -6.98 -12.18
C CYS A 173 -7.57 -6.41 -12.91
N HIS A 174 -8.12 -5.30 -12.42
CA HIS A 174 -9.28 -4.63 -13.03
C HIS A 174 -8.91 -3.69 -14.18
N THR A 175 -7.65 -3.64 -14.61
CA THR A 175 -7.23 -2.98 -15.85
C THR A 175 -7.70 -3.79 -17.06
N ARG A 176 -9.01 -3.74 -17.35
CA ARG A 176 -9.68 -4.56 -18.37
C ARG A 176 -10.52 -3.70 -19.34
N PRO A 177 -10.61 -4.08 -20.62
CA PRO A 177 -9.78 -5.08 -21.28
C PRO A 177 -8.31 -4.63 -21.37
N TRP A 178 -7.36 -5.53 -21.06
CA TRP A 178 -5.93 -5.19 -21.00
C TRP A 178 -5.39 -4.63 -22.32
N TYR A 179 -5.87 -5.16 -23.44
CA TYR A 179 -5.43 -4.73 -24.77
C TYR A 179 -5.83 -3.28 -25.09
N THR A 180 -6.96 -2.79 -24.56
CA THR A 180 -7.41 -1.39 -24.70
C THR A 180 -6.93 -0.48 -23.57
N ALA A 181 -6.30 -1.01 -22.52
CA ALA A 181 -5.83 -0.19 -21.42
C ALA A 181 -4.78 0.83 -21.89
N PRO A 182 -4.75 2.06 -21.31
CA PRO A 182 -3.79 3.09 -21.66
C PRO A 182 -2.35 2.57 -21.60
N ARG A 183 -1.53 2.92 -22.59
CA ARG A 183 -0.14 2.44 -22.70
C ARG A 183 0.69 2.90 -21.51
N GLU A 184 0.43 4.11 -21.04
CA GLU A 184 1.08 4.79 -19.93
C GLU A 184 0.79 4.04 -18.62
N VAL A 185 -0.46 3.65 -18.39
CA VAL A 185 -0.83 2.81 -17.23
C VAL A 185 -0.18 1.43 -17.32
N LYS A 186 -0.08 0.82 -18.50
CA LYS A 186 0.62 -0.47 -18.66
C LYS A 186 2.13 -0.35 -18.42
N SER A 187 2.73 0.81 -18.70
CA SER A 187 4.19 0.99 -18.59
C SER A 187 4.74 1.01 -17.17
N ILE A 188 3.89 1.13 -16.14
CA ILE A 188 4.34 1.01 -14.74
C ILE A 188 4.42 -0.44 -14.27
N PHE A 189 3.83 -1.40 -15.00
CA PHE A 189 3.83 -2.82 -14.61
C PHE A 189 5.20 -3.46 -14.82
N HIS A 190 5.62 -4.23 -13.83
CA HIS A 190 6.85 -5.02 -13.80
C HIS A 190 6.51 -6.45 -13.45
N HIS A 191 7.27 -7.40 -14.01
CA HIS A 191 7.12 -8.82 -13.70
C HIS A 191 7.29 -9.05 -12.21
N TYR A 192 6.51 -10.00 -11.67
CA TYR A 192 6.73 -10.49 -10.32
C TYR A 192 7.58 -11.75 -10.36
N GLU A 193 8.70 -11.75 -9.65
CA GLU A 193 9.54 -12.92 -9.44
C GLU A 193 9.88 -13.00 -7.95
N SER A 194 9.46 -14.07 -7.29
CA SER A 194 9.80 -14.32 -5.89
C SER A 194 11.27 -14.71 -5.75
N LYS A 195 11.91 -14.27 -4.66
CA LYS A 195 13.20 -14.81 -4.21
C LYS A 195 13.09 -16.27 -3.79
N ASP A 196 11.92 -16.68 -3.31
CA ASP A 196 11.56 -18.09 -3.10
C ASP A 196 10.96 -18.64 -4.40
N ARG A 197 11.86 -19.11 -5.27
CA ARG A 197 11.56 -19.46 -6.67
C ARG A 197 10.31 -20.33 -6.78
N GLY A 198 9.40 -19.94 -7.67
CA GLY A 198 8.16 -20.68 -7.96
C GLY A 198 6.95 -20.16 -7.19
N LYS A 199 7.15 -19.31 -6.17
CA LYS A 199 6.05 -18.69 -5.42
C LYS A 199 5.46 -17.47 -6.12
N LEU A 200 4.19 -17.23 -5.79
CA LEU A 200 3.47 -15.97 -6.04
C LEU A 200 3.25 -15.26 -4.69
N PHE A 201 2.36 -14.28 -4.63
CA PHE A 201 2.21 -13.43 -3.45
C PHE A 201 0.75 -13.09 -3.15
N HIS A 202 0.51 -12.75 -1.89
CA HIS A 202 -0.74 -12.11 -1.48
C HIS A 202 -0.49 -10.83 -0.65
N GLN A 203 0.77 -10.37 -0.56
CA GLN A 203 1.14 -9.11 0.10
C GLN A 203 0.60 -7.85 -0.60
N LYS A 204 0.56 -6.75 0.16
CA LYS A 204 0.35 -5.40 -0.34
C LYS A 204 1.35 -4.49 0.36
N SER A 205 2.27 -3.94 -0.41
CA SER A 205 3.34 -3.10 0.12
C SER A 205 3.64 -1.92 -0.80
N ILE A 206 4.13 -0.85 -0.18
CA ILE A 206 4.61 0.34 -0.87
C ILE A 206 5.97 0.68 -0.28
N LEU A 207 6.99 0.81 -1.12
CA LEU A 207 8.32 1.24 -0.72
C LEU A 207 8.65 2.56 -1.41
N ALA A 208 9.20 3.49 -0.64
CA ALA A 208 9.86 4.68 -1.15
C ALA A 208 11.35 4.55 -0.83
N TYR A 209 12.23 4.51 -1.83
CA TYR A 209 13.67 4.36 -1.58
C TYR A 209 14.51 5.10 -2.63
N ASN A 210 15.79 5.28 -2.36
CA ASN A 210 16.74 5.80 -3.34
C ASN A 210 17.32 4.65 -4.18
N PRO A 211 17.00 4.54 -5.48
CA PRO A 211 17.50 3.44 -6.30
C PRO A 211 18.99 3.57 -6.66
N LEU A 212 19.63 4.71 -6.39
CA LEU A 212 21.05 4.97 -6.66
C LEU A 212 21.96 4.67 -5.46
N ASP A 213 21.38 4.48 -4.27
CA ASP A 213 22.11 4.20 -3.04
C ASP A 213 21.45 3.02 -2.33
N SER A 214 21.92 1.80 -2.65
CA SER A 214 21.40 0.57 -2.05
C SER A 214 21.79 0.39 -0.59
N THR A 215 22.72 1.20 -0.06
CA THR A 215 23.17 1.12 1.34
C THR A 215 22.28 1.88 2.29
N ARG A 216 21.53 2.88 1.80
CA ARG A 216 20.57 3.62 2.62
C ARG A 216 19.29 2.80 2.81
N PRO A 217 18.69 2.83 4.00
CA PRO A 217 17.35 2.29 4.20
C PRO A 217 16.34 2.99 3.28
N PRO A 218 15.19 2.36 3.00
CA PRO A 218 14.10 3.04 2.31
C PRO A 218 13.70 4.29 3.12
N TYR A 219 13.07 5.29 2.51
CA TYR A 219 12.48 6.41 3.23
C TYR A 219 11.33 5.94 4.13
N TYR A 220 10.48 5.05 3.63
CA TYR A 220 9.45 4.36 4.39
C TYR A 220 9.03 3.06 3.71
N VAL A 221 8.36 2.20 4.48
CA VAL A 221 7.71 0.98 4.01
C VAL A 221 6.27 0.95 4.50
N TYR A 222 5.31 0.76 3.59
CA TYR A 222 3.94 0.41 3.94
C TYR A 222 3.78 -1.11 3.86
N VAL A 223 3.13 -1.69 4.87
CA VAL A 223 2.67 -3.09 4.88
C VAL A 223 1.22 -3.11 5.37
N GLY A 224 0.32 -3.76 4.64
CA GLY A 224 -1.07 -3.85 5.07
C GLY A 224 -2.00 -4.56 4.10
N SER A 225 -3.30 -4.30 4.22
CA SER A 225 -4.33 -4.95 3.39
C SER A 225 -4.65 -4.20 2.09
N ALA A 226 -4.33 -2.90 2.00
CA ALA A 226 -4.84 -2.03 0.95
C ALA A 226 -4.23 -2.35 -0.42
N ASN A 227 -5.05 -2.95 -1.28
CA ASN A 227 -4.72 -3.16 -2.69
C ASN A 227 -4.56 -1.84 -3.45
N PHE A 228 -3.88 -1.85 -4.61
CA PHE A 228 -3.65 -0.62 -5.39
C PHE A 228 -4.90 -0.23 -6.19
N SER A 229 -5.88 0.34 -5.47
CA SER A 229 -7.20 0.67 -6.00
C SER A 229 -7.82 1.91 -5.36
N GLN A 230 -8.79 2.49 -6.07
CA GLN A 230 -9.64 3.56 -5.55
C GLN A 230 -10.53 3.09 -4.39
N SER A 231 -10.92 1.82 -4.32
CA SER A 231 -11.78 1.29 -3.25
C SER A 231 -11.05 1.22 -1.92
N ALA A 232 -9.76 0.88 -1.96
CA ALA A 232 -8.90 0.74 -0.80
C ALA A 232 -8.34 2.10 -0.33
N TRP A 233 -7.87 2.93 -1.26
CA TRP A 233 -7.18 4.20 -0.92
C TRP A 233 -8.05 5.45 -1.08
N GLY A 234 -9.17 5.36 -1.80
CA GLY A 234 -10.01 6.50 -2.18
C GLY A 234 -9.51 7.17 -3.46
N ALA A 235 -10.31 8.11 -3.96
CA ALA A 235 -9.95 9.00 -5.06
C ALA A 235 -10.09 10.45 -4.61
N LEU A 236 -9.11 11.28 -4.98
CA LEU A 236 -9.10 12.71 -4.69
C LEU A 236 -10.05 13.44 -5.64
N GLU A 237 -10.94 14.26 -5.08
CA GLU A 237 -11.75 15.22 -5.81
C GLU A 237 -11.69 16.59 -5.15
N HIS A 238 -11.99 17.64 -5.91
CA HIS A 238 -12.06 18.98 -5.35
C HIS A 238 -13.20 19.08 -4.32
N ASP A 239 -12.90 19.63 -3.16
CA ASP A 239 -13.87 19.98 -2.13
C ASP A 239 -14.32 21.43 -2.31
N LYS A 240 -15.60 21.62 -2.63
CA LYS A 240 -16.18 22.96 -2.79
C LYS A 240 -16.22 23.75 -1.48
N ARG A 241 -16.05 23.10 -0.33
CA ARG A 241 -16.05 23.75 0.98
C ARG A 241 -14.70 24.39 1.32
N GLY A 242 -13.62 24.03 0.61
CA GLY A 242 -12.26 24.44 0.92
C GLY A 242 -11.72 23.78 2.20
N ASN A 243 -10.43 23.44 2.20
CA ASN A 243 -9.67 22.95 3.34
C ASN A 243 -8.16 23.00 3.04
N GLU A 244 -7.42 23.86 3.74
CA GLU A 244 -5.97 23.99 3.53
C GLU A 244 -5.19 22.71 3.89
N SER A 245 -5.58 21.99 4.95
CA SER A 245 -4.85 20.79 5.38
C SER A 245 -4.88 19.70 4.30
N THR A 246 -6.00 19.57 3.58
CA THR A 246 -6.17 18.62 2.47
C THR A 246 -5.93 19.20 1.08
N SER A 247 -5.40 20.43 0.97
CA SER A 247 -5.23 21.13 -0.31
C SER A 247 -6.54 21.21 -1.12
N ASP A 248 -7.63 21.54 -0.44
CA ASP A 248 -8.99 21.58 -0.97
C ASP A 248 -9.44 20.27 -1.62
N LYS A 249 -8.88 19.13 -1.20
CA LYS A 249 -9.29 17.81 -1.66
C LYS A 249 -10.20 17.12 -0.63
N LYS A 250 -11.12 16.31 -1.15
CA LYS A 250 -11.89 15.31 -0.41
C LYS A 250 -11.59 13.92 -0.96
N LEU A 251 -11.84 12.90 -0.16
CA LEU A 251 -11.79 11.50 -0.57
C LEU A 251 -13.18 10.99 -0.89
N ILE A 252 -13.32 10.42 -2.09
CA ILE A 252 -14.50 9.67 -2.52
C ILE A 252 -14.08 8.23 -2.87
N LYS A 253 -15.05 7.36 -3.17
CA LYS A 253 -14.84 5.99 -3.62
C LYS A 253 -14.12 5.05 -2.64
N LEU A 254 -13.85 5.48 -1.40
CA LEU A 254 -13.47 4.55 -0.33
C LEU A 254 -14.66 3.61 -0.11
N ALA A 255 -14.47 2.34 -0.42
CA ALA A 255 -15.51 1.32 -0.34
C ALA A 255 -15.11 0.14 0.55
N ASN A 256 -13.82 0.06 0.92
CA ASN A 256 -13.27 -1.02 1.72
C ASN A 256 -12.86 -0.50 3.10
N PHE A 257 -12.95 -1.40 4.09
CA PHE A 257 -12.11 -1.29 5.27
C PHE A 257 -10.72 -1.80 4.94
N GLU A 258 -9.70 -1.00 5.24
CA GLU A 258 -8.30 -1.41 5.09
C GLU A 258 -7.53 -1.00 6.34
N CYS A 259 -6.53 -1.80 6.69
CA CYS A 259 -5.63 -1.53 7.80
C CYS A 259 -4.21 -1.93 7.43
N GLY A 260 -3.25 -1.11 7.82
CA GLY A 260 -1.83 -1.35 7.63
C GLY A 260 -1.00 -0.40 8.44
N VAL A 261 0.31 -0.53 8.34
CA VAL A 261 1.28 0.34 8.99
C VAL A 261 2.20 0.96 7.97
N LEU A 262 2.58 2.22 8.23
CA LEU A 262 3.68 2.89 7.59
C LEU A 262 4.85 2.92 8.56
N VAL A 263 5.95 2.26 8.20
CA VAL A 263 7.16 2.13 9.00
C VAL A 263 8.19 3.13 8.47
N PRO A 264 8.64 4.10 9.29
CA PRO A 264 9.76 4.96 8.93
C PRO A 264 11.02 4.15 8.58
N GLY A 265 11.68 4.55 7.51
CA GLY A 265 12.86 3.90 6.96
C GLY A 265 13.97 3.57 7.93
N HIS A 266 14.33 4.54 8.77
CA HIS A 266 15.39 4.42 9.77
C HIS A 266 15.14 3.33 10.82
N LEU A 267 13.92 2.80 10.92
CA LEU A 267 13.61 1.68 11.81
C LEU A 267 13.88 0.32 11.17
N VAL A 268 13.95 0.25 9.83
CA VAL A 268 14.07 -1.01 9.10
C VAL A 268 15.32 -1.78 9.50
N GLU A 269 16.45 -1.10 9.68
CA GLU A 269 17.71 -1.73 10.10
C GLU A 269 17.57 -2.50 11.42
N GLY A 270 16.83 -1.94 12.38
CA GLY A 270 16.56 -2.60 13.67
C GLY A 270 15.51 -3.72 13.61
N LEU A 271 14.87 -3.93 12.45
CA LEU A 271 13.91 -5.00 12.21
C LEU A 271 14.52 -6.16 11.41
N LEU A 272 15.75 -6.03 10.92
CA LEU A 272 16.41 -7.09 10.15
C LEU A 272 16.91 -8.21 11.07
N GLU A 273 16.90 -9.44 10.57
CA GLU A 273 17.50 -10.58 11.27
C GLU A 273 19.03 -10.46 11.28
N ASP A 274 19.67 -10.96 12.34
CA ASP A 274 21.13 -10.97 12.45
C ASP A 274 21.77 -11.68 11.25
N GLY A 275 22.71 -11.00 10.59
CA GLY A 275 23.39 -11.52 9.39
C GLY A 275 22.69 -11.20 8.07
N THR A 276 21.56 -10.50 8.08
CA THR A 276 20.94 -9.97 6.86
C THR A 276 21.86 -8.95 6.19
N GLU A 277 22.23 -9.18 4.92
CA GLU A 277 23.21 -8.34 4.21
C GLU A 277 22.71 -6.93 3.87
N SER A 278 21.39 -6.78 3.66
CA SER A 278 20.77 -5.51 3.28
C SER A 278 19.28 -5.51 3.60
N TRP A 279 18.67 -4.33 3.66
CA TRP A 279 17.22 -4.26 3.83
C TRP A 279 16.47 -4.90 2.64
N GLN A 280 17.02 -4.84 1.42
CA GLN A 280 16.42 -5.48 0.25
C GLN A 280 16.35 -7.00 0.44
N GLU A 281 17.38 -7.60 1.03
CA GLU A 281 17.36 -9.02 1.39
C GLU A 281 16.38 -9.33 2.51
N GLY A 282 16.34 -8.51 3.57
CA GLY A 282 15.50 -8.82 4.72
C GLY A 282 14.02 -8.55 4.55
N ILE A 283 13.61 -7.54 3.78
CA ILE A 283 12.20 -7.10 3.74
C ILE A 283 11.55 -7.14 2.35
N VAL A 284 12.31 -7.36 1.27
CA VAL A 284 11.73 -7.42 -0.09
C VAL A 284 11.75 -8.86 -0.60
N PRO A 285 10.59 -9.55 -0.63
CA PRO A 285 10.54 -10.98 -0.99
C PRO A 285 10.63 -11.24 -2.50
N HIS A 286 10.69 -10.19 -3.33
CA HIS A 286 10.72 -10.29 -4.78
C HIS A 286 11.97 -9.63 -5.37
N ILE A 287 12.29 -10.00 -6.61
CA ILE A 287 13.45 -9.47 -7.34
C ILE A 287 13.12 -8.07 -7.89
N GLN A 288 13.63 -7.01 -7.24
CA GLN A 288 13.35 -5.61 -7.62
C GLN A 288 13.93 -5.19 -8.99
N THR A 289 14.83 -5.99 -9.54
CA THR A 289 15.48 -5.80 -10.85
C THR A 289 14.76 -6.52 -11.98
N THR A 290 13.57 -7.10 -11.74
CA THR A 290 12.79 -7.71 -12.81
C THR A 290 12.46 -6.71 -13.92
N LEU A 291 12.21 -7.26 -15.11
CA LEU A 291 11.95 -6.46 -16.29
C LEU A 291 10.61 -5.72 -16.17
N PRO A 292 10.49 -4.51 -16.75
CA PRO A 292 9.20 -3.94 -17.03
C PRO A 292 8.44 -4.82 -18.04
N TYR A 293 7.12 -4.80 -17.98
CA TYR A 293 6.30 -5.54 -18.94
C TYR A 293 6.63 -5.15 -20.39
N ASN A 294 6.75 -6.13 -21.26
CA ASN A 294 6.64 -5.95 -22.69
C ASN A 294 5.18 -5.66 -23.05
N ILE A 295 4.82 -4.38 -23.12
CA ILE A 295 3.45 -3.90 -23.40
C ILE A 295 2.76 -4.49 -24.65
N ARG A 296 3.52 -5.10 -25.58
CA ARG A 296 2.98 -5.75 -26.79
C ARG A 296 2.68 -7.23 -26.59
N LYS A 297 3.35 -7.89 -25.65
CA LYS A 297 3.29 -9.35 -25.45
C LYS A 297 2.64 -9.71 -24.12
N ASP A 298 2.99 -9.00 -23.07
CA ASP A 298 2.60 -9.36 -21.71
C ASP A 298 1.17 -8.94 -21.42
N LYS A 299 0.50 -9.80 -20.66
CA LYS A 299 -0.85 -9.60 -20.15
C LYS A 299 -0.77 -9.76 -18.64
N ALA A 300 -1.31 -8.80 -17.90
CA ALA A 300 -1.46 -8.96 -16.46
C ALA A 300 -2.31 -10.20 -16.16
N TRP A 301 -1.91 -10.97 -15.15
CA TRP A 301 -2.68 -12.11 -14.70
C TRP A 301 -4.11 -11.69 -14.32
N ASN A 302 -5.04 -12.58 -14.64
CA ASN A 302 -6.35 -12.57 -14.04
C ASN A 302 -6.97 -13.95 -14.14
N ASP A 303 -7.65 -14.38 -13.09
CA ASP A 303 -8.38 -15.63 -13.15
C ASP A 303 -9.55 -15.53 -14.14
N TYR A 304 -9.63 -16.49 -15.05
CA TYR A 304 -10.68 -16.56 -16.06
C TYR A 304 -12.08 -16.70 -15.43
N ARG A 305 -12.18 -17.27 -14.21
CA ARG A 305 -13.42 -17.39 -13.44
C ARG A 305 -13.98 -16.03 -13.03
N TRP A 306 -13.12 -15.02 -12.84
CA TRP A 306 -13.50 -13.65 -12.48
C TRP A 306 -13.71 -12.75 -13.72
N THR A 307 -13.51 -13.25 -14.93
CA THR A 307 -13.71 -12.52 -16.18
C THR A 307 -14.90 -13.08 -16.96
N LYS A 308 -16.06 -12.40 -16.94
CA LYS A 308 -17.12 -12.70 -17.91
C LYS A 308 -16.61 -12.37 -19.32
N GLY A 309 -16.57 -13.36 -20.21
CA GLY A 309 -16.25 -13.18 -21.63
C GLY A 309 -14.78 -13.31 -22.03
N TYR A 310 -13.93 -13.97 -21.23
CA TYR A 310 -12.59 -14.36 -21.67
C TYR A 310 -12.71 -15.30 -22.88
N ARG A 311 -12.24 -14.87 -24.05
CA ARG A 311 -11.99 -15.74 -25.19
C ARG A 311 -10.49 -15.95 -25.27
N GLU A 312 -10.06 -17.21 -25.32
CA GLU A 312 -8.66 -17.64 -25.44
C GLU A 312 -7.96 -17.02 -26.65
#